data_AF-A0A0D6A385-F1
#
_entry.id   AF-A0A0D6A385-F1
#
_cell.length_a   1.000
_cell.length_b   1.000
_cell.length_c   1.000
_cell.angle_alpha   90.00
_cell.angle_beta   90.00
_cell.angle_gamma   90.00
#
_symmetry.space_group_name_H-M   'P 1'
#
loop_
_entity.id
_entity.type
_entity.pdbx_description
1 polymer ?
#
loop_
_entity_poly.entity_id
_entity_poly.type
_entity_poly.pdbx_seq_one_letter_code
_entity_poly.pdbx_strand_id
1 'polypeptide(L)'
;MLTDKKDLSVVEHTGENDIDITSVGINKYSTLRKYTSDKYCAFGNDSNDLELLAHAEKSIWVGGKNKELKKLNLNPDIICRANNFDVDNVINNLI
;
A
#
# COMPACT_ATOMS: atom_id res chain seq x y z
N MET A 1 -30.26 -17.28 16.42
CA MET A 1 -29.55 -16.95 15.17
C MET A 1 -28.90 -15.61 15.36
N LEU A 2 -27.60 -15.48 15.11
CA LEU A 2 -26.88 -14.20 15.15
C LEU A 2 -27.11 -13.49 13.81
N THR A 3 -28.05 -12.56 13.78
CA THR A 3 -28.36 -11.70 12.64
C THR A 3 -27.60 -10.38 12.79
N ASP A 4 -26.39 -10.33 12.24
CA ASP A 4 -25.72 -9.13 11.68
C ASP A 4 -24.28 -9.50 11.30
N LYS A 5 -24.13 -10.17 10.15
CA LYS A 5 -22.82 -10.44 9.56
C LYS A 5 -22.42 -9.19 8.76
N LYS A 6 -21.92 -8.15 9.46
CA LYS A 6 -21.25 -7.05 8.77
C LYS A 6 -20.08 -7.63 7.99
N ASP A 7 -20.03 -7.39 6.70
CA ASP A 7 -19.09 -7.99 5.76
C ASP A 7 -17.65 -7.71 6.20
N LEU A 8 -16.95 -8.74 6.64
CA LEU A 8 -15.56 -8.69 7.10
C LEU A 8 -14.62 -9.02 5.94
N SER A 9 -13.58 -8.21 5.77
CA SER A 9 -12.42 -8.53 4.96
C SER A 9 -11.32 -9.05 5.87
N VAL A 10 -10.72 -10.17 5.51
CA VAL A 10 -9.57 -10.75 6.20
C VAL A 10 -8.42 -10.74 5.22
N VAL A 11 -7.34 -10.03 5.56
CA VAL A 11 -6.09 -10.04 4.80
C VAL A 11 -5.05 -10.75 5.65
N GLU A 12 -4.60 -11.89 5.17
CA GLU A 12 -3.49 -12.62 5.78
C GLU A 12 -2.20 -12.20 5.09
N HIS A 13 -1.29 -11.59 5.85
CA HIS A 13 0.00 -11.17 5.32
C HIS A 13 0.97 -12.33 5.46
N THR A 14 1.02 -13.17 4.43
CA THR A 14 1.85 -14.38 4.45
C THR A 14 3.32 -14.02 4.66
N GLY A 15 3.80 -14.22 5.89
CA GLY A 15 5.19 -13.97 6.29
C GLY A 15 5.40 -12.83 7.30
N GLU A 16 4.35 -12.20 7.82
CA GLU A 16 4.42 -11.18 8.88
C GLU A 16 3.77 -11.63 10.21
N ASN A 17 3.20 -12.85 10.25
CA ASN A 17 2.53 -13.45 11.42
C ASN A 17 1.39 -12.59 11.99
N ASP A 18 0.75 -11.80 11.14
CA ASP A 18 -0.37 -10.92 11.43
C ASP A 18 -1.54 -11.15 10.47
N ILE A 19 -2.72 -10.76 10.93
CA ILE A 19 -3.97 -10.85 10.19
C ILE A 19 -4.69 -9.53 10.38
N ASP A 20 -4.97 -8.85 9.28
CA ASP A 20 -5.81 -7.67 9.27
C ASP A 20 -7.28 -8.07 9.09
N ILE A 21 -8.13 -7.62 10.02
CA ILE A 21 -9.57 -7.82 9.96
C ILE A 21 -10.23 -6.44 9.88
N THR A 22 -10.84 -6.13 8.74
CA THR A 22 -11.48 -4.83 8.49
C THR A 22 -12.90 -5.02 7.94
N SER A 23 -13.67 -3.94 7.82
CA SER A 23 -14.92 -3.98 7.05
C SER A 23 -14.61 -4.06 5.55
N VAL A 24 -15.41 -4.83 4.80
CA VAL A 24 -15.25 -4.95 3.34
C VAL A 24 -15.20 -3.58 2.68
N GLY A 25 -14.23 -3.42 1.79
CA GLY A 25 -14.02 -2.20 1.02
C GLY A 25 -13.38 -1.06 1.80
N ILE A 26 -12.86 -1.28 3.01
CA ILE A 26 -12.08 -0.28 3.75
C ILE A 26 -10.58 -0.57 3.61
N ASN A 27 -9.89 0.25 2.82
CA ASN A 27 -8.43 0.28 2.71
C ASN A 27 -7.95 1.70 2.34
N LYS A 28 -6.63 1.89 2.22
CA LYS A 28 -6.03 3.20 1.88
C LYS A 28 -6.52 3.73 0.53
N TYR A 29 -6.60 2.86 -0.49
CA TYR A 29 -7.09 3.22 -1.83
C TYR A 29 -8.56 3.66 -1.81
N SER A 30 -9.45 2.84 -1.24
CA SER A 30 -10.88 3.14 -1.19
C SER A 30 -11.17 4.38 -0.36
N THR A 31 -10.35 4.66 0.65
CA THR A 31 -10.41 5.91 1.40
C THR A 31 -10.01 7.09 0.53
N LEU A 32 -8.88 7.02 -0.19
CA LEU A 32 -8.47 8.09 -1.11
C LEU A 32 -9.52 8.40 -2.17
N ARG A 33 -10.18 7.37 -2.73
CA ARG A 33 -11.26 7.54 -3.72
C ARG A 33 -12.49 8.28 -3.21
N LYS A 34 -12.69 8.37 -1.89
CA LYS A 34 -13.78 9.21 -1.32
C LYS A 34 -13.47 10.70 -1.40
N TYR A 35 -12.20 11.09 -1.51
CA TYR A 35 -11.78 12.48 -1.52
C TYR A 35 -11.41 12.99 -2.91
N THR A 36 -10.85 12.13 -3.77
CA THR A 36 -10.49 12.53 -5.13
C THR A 36 -10.45 11.36 -6.11
N SER A 37 -10.80 11.67 -7.36
CA SER A 37 -10.61 10.81 -8.54
C SER A 37 -9.34 11.14 -9.32
N ASP A 38 -8.54 12.10 -8.86
CA ASP A 38 -7.33 12.53 -9.56
C ASP A 38 -6.25 11.44 -9.53
N LYS A 39 -5.38 11.52 -10.53
CA LYS A 39 -4.15 10.72 -10.56
C LYS A 39 -3.22 11.15 -9.42
N TYR A 40 -2.42 10.21 -8.95
CA TYR A 40 -1.58 10.40 -7.78
C TYR A 40 -0.33 9.52 -7.87
N CYS A 41 0.74 9.97 -7.22
CA CYS A 41 1.88 9.14 -6.86
C CYS A 41 1.65 8.57 -5.46
N ALA A 42 2.08 7.33 -5.22
CA ALA A 42 1.92 6.67 -3.92
C ALA A 42 3.26 6.14 -3.40
N PHE A 43 3.51 6.38 -2.13
CA PHE A 43 4.62 5.84 -1.38
C PHE A 43 4.06 4.81 -0.40
N GLY A 44 4.65 3.62 -0.37
CA GLY A 44 4.26 2.54 0.52
C GLY A 44 5.44 1.66 0.88
N ASN A 45 5.27 0.90 1.95
CA ASN A 45 6.34 0.08 2.51
C ASN A 45 5.85 -1.22 3.14
N ASP A 46 4.54 -1.47 3.17
CA ASP A 46 3.96 -2.71 3.66
C ASP A 46 2.80 -3.22 2.78
N SER A 47 2.30 -4.41 3.11
CA SER A 47 1.18 -5.10 2.47
C SER A 47 -0.16 -4.33 2.40
N ASN A 48 -0.51 -3.53 3.41
CA ASN A 48 -1.69 -2.68 3.46
C ASN A 48 -1.64 -1.49 2.46
N ASP A 49 -0.46 -1.22 1.87
CA ASP A 49 -0.28 -0.22 0.81
C ASP A 49 -0.53 -0.78 -0.58
N LEU A 50 -0.61 -2.11 -0.75
CA LEU A 50 -0.62 -2.75 -2.07
C LEU A 50 -1.70 -2.22 -3.00
N GLU A 51 -2.94 -2.10 -2.50
CA GLU A 51 -4.05 -1.60 -3.30
C GLU A 51 -3.85 -0.13 -3.71
N LEU A 52 -3.25 0.68 -2.82
CA LEU A 52 -2.94 2.08 -3.09
C LEU A 52 -1.83 2.20 -4.15
N LEU A 53 -0.78 1.39 -4.05
CA LEU A 53 0.33 1.36 -4.99
C LEU A 53 -0.09 0.85 -6.37
N ALA A 54 -0.93 -0.20 -6.43
CA ALA A 54 -1.39 -0.81 -7.68
C ALA A 54 -2.19 0.13 -8.59
N HIS A 55 -2.82 1.16 -8.00
CA HIS A 55 -3.64 2.13 -8.73
C HIS A 55 -2.96 3.50 -8.89
N ALA A 56 -1.72 3.66 -8.42
CA ALA A 56 -1.00 4.92 -8.56
C ALA A 56 -0.49 5.12 -9.99
N GLU A 57 -0.39 6.38 -10.43
CA GLU A 57 0.27 6.71 -11.70
C GLU A 57 1.78 6.47 -11.61
N LYS A 58 2.35 6.68 -10.41
CA LYS A 58 3.67 6.18 -10.03
C LYS A 58 3.63 5.59 -8.64
N SER A 59 4.13 4.37 -8.53
CA SER A 59 4.25 3.60 -7.30
C SER A 59 5.70 3.61 -6.80
N ILE A 60 5.88 3.96 -5.53
CA ILE A 60 7.18 4.06 -4.89
C ILE A 60 7.20 3.13 -3.68
N TRP A 61 8.13 2.19 -3.68
CA TRP A 61 8.40 1.35 -2.52
C TRP A 61 9.54 1.92 -1.67
N VAL A 62 9.24 2.18 -0.41
CA VAL A 62 10.17 2.72 0.58
C VAL A 62 10.66 1.58 1.46
N GLY A 63 11.97 1.36 1.52
CA GLY A 63 12.58 0.27 2.30
C GLY A 63 13.60 -0.57 1.52
N GLY A 64 13.81 -0.24 0.24
CA GLY A 64 14.76 -0.91 -0.63
C GLY A 64 14.25 -2.25 -1.18
N LYS A 65 15.13 -2.97 -1.88
CA LYS A 65 14.87 -4.34 -2.37
C LYS A 65 14.96 -5.33 -1.21
N ASN A 66 13.97 -5.32 -0.32
CA ASN A 66 13.92 -6.14 0.88
C ASN A 66 13.21 -7.49 0.62
N LYS A 67 13.12 -8.34 1.65
CA LYS A 67 12.42 -9.63 1.58
C LYS A 67 10.92 -9.47 1.45
N GLU A 68 10.37 -8.44 2.05
CA GLU A 68 8.94 -8.12 2.06
C GLU A 68 8.44 -7.79 0.66
N LEU A 69 9.10 -6.87 -0.06
CA LEU A 69 8.80 -6.57 -1.45
C LEU A 69 8.76 -7.82 -2.34
N LYS A 70 9.71 -8.75 -2.10
CA LYS A 70 9.75 -10.05 -2.81
C LYS A 70 8.57 -10.95 -2.43
N LYS A 71 8.17 -11.00 -1.16
CA LYS A 71 7.01 -11.78 -0.70
C LYS A 71 5.71 -11.26 -1.29
N LEU A 72 5.57 -9.93 -1.36
CA LEU A 72 4.37 -9.28 -1.89
C LEU A 72 4.29 -9.35 -3.43
N ASN A 73 5.33 -9.85 -4.10
CA ASN A 73 5.41 -9.96 -5.57
C ASN A 73 5.07 -8.63 -6.29
N LEU A 74 5.45 -7.51 -5.67
CA LEU A 74 5.17 -6.17 -6.17
C LEU A 74 6.34 -5.69 -7.06
N ASN A 75 6.00 -5.04 -8.18
CA ASN A 75 6.97 -4.39 -9.07
C ASN A 75 6.68 -2.88 -9.13
N PRO A 76 7.12 -2.11 -8.12
CA PRO A 76 6.91 -0.67 -8.07
C PRO A 76 7.77 0.04 -9.11
N ASP A 77 7.34 1.22 -9.56
CA ASP A 77 8.09 2.04 -10.53
C ASP A 77 9.43 2.52 -9.97
N ILE A 78 9.46 2.86 -8.68
CA ILE A 78 10.64 3.35 -7.97
C ILE A 78 10.82 2.58 -6.67
N ILE A 79 12.06 2.25 -6.34
CA ILE A 79 12.43 1.67 -5.04
C ILE A 79 13.49 2.57 -4.41
N CYS A 80 13.22 3.06 -3.20
CA CYS A 80 14.16 3.87 -2.43
C CYS A 80 14.35 3.30 -1.02
N ARG A 81 15.39 3.74 -0.29
CA ARG A 81 15.58 3.32 1.10
C ARG A 81 14.67 4.13 2.03
N ALA A 82 14.37 3.57 3.19
CA ALA A 82 13.65 4.24 4.26
C ALA A 82 14.55 5.24 5.01
N ASN A 83 14.91 6.34 4.35
CA ASN A 83 15.55 7.49 4.97
C ASN A 83 15.11 8.79 4.29
N ASN A 84 15.18 9.90 5.02
CA ASN A 84 14.69 11.21 4.53
C ASN A 84 15.34 11.61 3.22
N PHE A 85 16.66 11.43 3.08
CA PHE A 85 17.39 11.83 1.89
C PHE A 85 16.88 11.11 0.62
N ASP A 86 16.71 9.79 0.69
CA ASP A 86 16.26 9.00 -0.45
C ASP A 86 14.78 9.25 -0.78
N VAL A 87 13.92 9.48 0.21
CA VAL A 87 12.51 9.85 -0.03
C VAL A 87 12.40 11.26 -0.61
N ASP A 88 13.11 12.24 -0.05
CA ASP A 88 13.16 13.62 -0.54
C ASP A 88 13.67 13.68 -1.98
N ASN A 89 14.72 12.91 -2.28
CA ASN A 89 15.23 12.81 -3.65
C ASN A 89 14.15 12.30 -4.61
N VAL A 90 13.37 11.29 -4.23
CA VAL A 90 12.29 10.79 -5.09
C VAL A 90 11.23 11.88 -5.27
N ILE A 91 10.78 12.55 -4.21
CA ILE A 91 9.79 13.64 -4.30
C ILE A 91 10.28 14.74 -5.25
N ASN A 92 11.53 15.18 -5.11
CA ASN A 92 12.13 16.23 -5.94
C ASN A 92 12.29 15.84 -7.42
N ASN A 93 12.22 14.55 -7.76
CA ASN A 93 12.29 14.07 -9.15
C ASN A 93 10.91 13.67 -9.71
N LEU A 94 9.84 13.81 -8.92
CA LEU A 94 8.46 13.55 -9.35
C LEU A 94 7.71 14.84 -9.76
N ILE A 95 8.18 16.01 -9.29
CA ILE A 95 7.59 17.34 -9.51
C ILE A 95 8.39 18.09 -10.57
#